data_AF-A0A9E1XR65-F1
#
_entry.id   AF-A0A9E1XR65-F1
#
_cell.length_a   1.000
_cell.length_b   1.000
_cell.length_c   1.000
_cell.angle_alpha   90.00
_cell.angle_beta   90.00
_cell.angle_gamma   90.00
#
_symmetry.space_group_name_H-M   'P 1'
#
loop_
_entity.id
_entity.type
_entity.pdbx_description
1 polymer ?
#
loop_
_entity_poly.entity_id
_entity_poly.type
_entity_poly.pdbx_seq_one_letter_code
_entity_poly.pdbx_strand_id
1 'polypeptide(L)'
;MHATPNMRIEIDSLKLSPRASRLLDAMRQRYAANSGRLLAVPEEADAWCDAALAAYRETAGQPACLRRARALAEFAEHGLVRILPDELVLGSQAFNPANRACPEKGRELAELGYANTGGHIVHNYRTLLIHGVSGLRARLATATRQFASRTDESAAFQLALAAFSRWILRHAEAARSICPERADSLARLAECPPGSFPEALQLLWFAHVFLHAENPSVAISFGRLDELLGPFLEADLERGRIRLDEALEWLVAFFVKSCEGEESQNAVLGGVDAVGQDVTNLVSYLALRAMDCARTFQPSLIVRLHEGTPAEFRQAAVALAASGGGNPGFMNDAAVIPGLQELGIPLARARDWSVIGCYEAAPTGDCYPSTVLGGMHLPELLNQTVAASSATEFPQFLAEFLDQVRGALQDHVLPACDSRWHHLCDHAPSPFGSLLMDGCAERLRFLESGAAPFNLGGINILGLGTVVDSLLAIQQHVFGSGALSLLELRKALAD
;
A
#
# COMPACT_ATOMS: atom_id res chain seq x y z
N MET A 1 -16.88 18.68 -6.34
CA MET A 1 -17.29 19.42 -7.56
C MET A 1 -16.93 18.57 -8.76
N HIS A 2 -17.91 18.16 -9.57
CA HIS A 2 -17.58 17.43 -10.81
C HIS A 2 -16.84 18.35 -11.79
N ALA A 3 -15.83 17.81 -12.49
CA ALA A 3 -15.07 18.57 -13.47
C ALA A 3 -15.98 19.06 -14.60
N THR A 4 -16.07 20.38 -14.80
CA THR A 4 -16.85 20.94 -15.90
C THR A 4 -16.21 20.59 -17.25
N PRO A 5 -16.96 20.57 -18.37
CA PRO A 5 -16.37 20.38 -19.70
C PRO A 5 -15.19 21.30 -20.01
N ASN A 6 -15.26 22.57 -19.59
CA ASN A 6 -14.18 23.54 -19.81
C ASN A 6 -12.92 23.22 -19.00
N MET A 7 -13.08 22.83 -17.73
CA MET A 7 -11.94 22.44 -16.89
C MET A 7 -11.25 21.16 -17.41
N ARG A 8 -12.01 20.26 -18.04
CA ARG A 8 -11.44 19.04 -18.66
C ARG A 8 -10.56 19.37 -19.87
N ILE A 9 -11.04 20.23 -20.75
CA ILE A 9 -10.25 20.74 -21.89
C ILE A 9 -8.96 21.41 -21.38
N GLU A 10 -9.07 22.19 -20.29
CA GLU A 10 -7.91 22.80 -19.65
C GLU A 10 -6.93 21.73 -19.14
N ILE A 11 -7.38 20.74 -18.37
CA ILE A 11 -6.56 19.64 -17.82
C ILE A 11 -5.82 18.89 -18.93
N ASP A 12 -6.52 18.52 -20.01
CA ASP A 12 -5.92 17.78 -21.13
C ASP A 12 -4.82 18.59 -21.84
N SER A 13 -4.93 19.92 -21.80
CA SER A 13 -3.95 20.84 -22.41
C SER A 13 -2.73 21.13 -21.52
N LEU A 14 -2.80 20.82 -20.22
CA LEU A 14 -1.73 21.13 -19.27
C LEU A 14 -0.43 20.43 -19.65
N LYS A 15 0.70 21.07 -19.42
CA LYS A 15 2.03 20.52 -19.67
C LYS A 15 2.85 20.53 -18.39
N LEU A 16 3.90 19.72 -18.36
CA LEU A 16 4.88 19.76 -17.28
C LEU A 16 5.48 21.17 -17.16
N SER A 17 5.57 21.66 -15.92
CA SER A 17 6.35 22.85 -15.61
C SER A 17 7.85 22.56 -15.81
N PRO A 18 8.69 23.59 -15.98
CA PRO A 18 10.14 23.40 -16.04
C PRO A 18 10.72 22.70 -14.81
N ARG A 19 10.16 22.93 -13.62
CA ARG A 19 10.58 22.28 -12.37
C ARG A 19 10.17 20.80 -12.36
N ALA A 20 8.93 20.47 -12.73
CA ALA A 20 8.47 19.08 -12.85
C ALA A 20 9.33 18.28 -13.84
N SER A 21 9.70 18.88 -14.97
CA SER A 21 10.64 18.26 -15.93
C SER A 21 12.00 17.95 -15.30
N ARG A 22 12.59 18.92 -14.56
CA ARG A 22 13.87 18.70 -13.86
C ARG A 22 13.79 17.61 -12.79
N LEU A 23 12.69 17.54 -12.04
CA LEU A 23 12.46 16.47 -11.05
C LEU A 23 12.42 15.09 -11.70
N LEU A 24 11.69 14.94 -12.81
CA LEU A 24 11.61 13.69 -13.56
C LEU A 24 12.96 13.28 -14.15
N ASP A 25 13.70 14.23 -14.72
CA ASP A 25 15.03 13.95 -15.29
C ASP A 25 16.02 13.54 -14.19
N ALA A 26 16.01 14.20 -13.04
CA ALA A 26 16.83 13.82 -11.90
C ALA A 26 16.48 12.41 -11.39
N MET A 27 15.19 12.07 -11.28
CA MET A 27 14.74 10.73 -10.92
C MET A 27 15.23 9.67 -11.93
N ARG A 28 15.08 9.93 -13.23
CA ARG A 28 15.53 9.02 -14.30
C ARG A 28 17.04 8.82 -14.29
N GLN A 29 17.82 9.87 -14.05
CA GLN A 29 19.27 9.77 -13.90
C GLN A 29 19.66 8.91 -12.71
N ARG A 30 18.98 9.07 -11.56
CA ARG A 30 19.19 8.21 -10.38
C ARG A 30 18.87 6.75 -10.70
N TYR A 31 17.80 6.46 -11.44
CA TYR A 31 17.48 5.10 -11.88
C TYR A 31 18.52 4.54 -12.83
N ALA A 32 18.98 5.33 -13.81
CA ALA A 32 20.01 4.89 -14.76
C ALA A 32 21.36 4.61 -14.07
N ALA A 33 21.67 5.32 -12.99
CA ALA A 33 22.87 5.11 -12.19
C ALA A 33 22.73 3.98 -11.16
N ASN A 34 21.51 3.48 -10.93
CA ASN A 34 21.23 2.45 -9.94
C ASN A 34 21.11 1.07 -10.61
N SER A 35 21.87 0.08 -10.13
CA SER A 35 21.77 -1.30 -10.61
C SER A 35 20.58 -2.07 -10.03
N GLY A 36 19.93 -1.53 -9.01
CA GLY A 36 18.77 -2.13 -8.34
C GLY A 36 17.43 -1.79 -9.01
N ARG A 37 16.43 -2.64 -8.78
CA ARG A 37 15.04 -2.44 -9.24
C ARG A 37 14.36 -1.22 -8.60
N LEU A 38 14.72 -0.88 -7.37
CA LEU A 38 14.15 0.22 -6.59
C LEU A 38 15.22 1.29 -6.32
N LEU A 39 14.83 2.57 -6.31
CA LEU A 39 15.68 3.66 -5.85
C LEU A 39 15.91 3.54 -4.35
N ALA A 40 17.01 2.87 -3.99
CA ALA A 40 17.52 2.84 -2.64
C ALA A 40 18.69 3.82 -2.50
N VAL A 41 18.82 4.46 -1.35
CA VAL A 41 19.92 5.34 -0.99
C VAL A 41 20.61 4.68 0.22
N PRO A 42 21.77 4.03 0.00
CA PRO A 42 22.42 3.22 1.04
C PRO A 42 22.62 3.96 2.36
N GLU A 43 22.96 5.24 2.32
CA GLU A 43 23.18 6.06 3.51
C GLU A 43 21.90 6.25 4.34
N GLU A 44 20.74 6.39 3.68
CA GLU A 44 19.45 6.52 4.38
C GLU A 44 19.03 5.19 5.00
N ALA A 45 19.23 4.08 4.28
CA ALA A 45 18.98 2.74 4.80
C ALA A 45 19.90 2.39 5.98
N ASP A 46 21.17 2.75 5.88
CA ASP A 46 22.16 2.49 6.93
C ASP A 46 21.84 3.25 8.21
N ALA A 47 21.48 4.54 8.08
CA ALA A 47 21.05 5.36 9.19
C ALA A 47 19.76 4.83 9.85
N TRP A 48 18.79 4.34 9.06
CA TRP A 48 17.61 3.68 9.61
C TRP A 48 17.98 2.39 10.36
N CYS A 49 18.84 1.54 9.79
CA CYS A 49 19.26 0.30 10.42
C CYS A 49 20.00 0.55 11.75
N ASP A 50 20.88 1.55 11.81
CA ASP A 50 21.59 1.91 13.03
C ASP A 50 20.66 2.42 14.13
N ALA A 51 19.71 3.28 13.77
CA ALA A 51 18.68 3.75 14.69
C ALA A 51 17.84 2.58 15.24
N ALA A 52 17.41 1.66 14.37
CA ALA A 52 16.62 0.50 14.77
C ALA A 52 17.42 -0.48 15.66
N LEU A 53 18.68 -0.76 15.32
CA LEU A 53 19.56 -1.61 16.12
C LEU A 53 19.85 -1.01 17.49
N ALA A 54 20.15 0.29 17.55
CA ALA A 54 20.35 0.99 18.83
C ALA A 54 19.12 0.87 19.72
N ALA A 55 17.93 1.17 19.19
CA ALA A 55 16.66 1.02 19.90
C ALA A 55 16.44 -0.41 20.39
N TYR A 56 16.63 -1.42 19.54
CA TYR A 56 16.36 -2.81 19.89
C TYR A 56 17.35 -3.39 20.89
N ARG A 57 18.60 -2.93 20.90
CA ARG A 57 19.60 -3.29 21.92
C ARG A 57 19.28 -2.62 23.27
N GLU A 58 18.94 -1.32 23.28
CA GLU A 58 18.59 -0.58 24.51
C GLU A 58 17.32 -1.14 25.17
N THR A 59 16.35 -1.54 24.38
CA THR A 59 15.04 -2.00 24.85
C THR A 59 14.92 -3.52 24.97
N ALA A 60 16.05 -4.23 25.06
CA ALA A 60 16.07 -5.69 25.22
C ALA A 60 15.24 -6.13 26.44
N GLY A 61 14.36 -7.11 26.24
CA GLY A 61 13.46 -7.63 27.28
C GLY A 61 12.18 -6.82 27.51
N GLN A 62 11.99 -5.66 26.86
CA GLN A 62 10.72 -4.94 26.88
C GLN A 62 9.68 -5.55 25.92
N PRO A 63 8.38 -5.28 26.12
CA PRO A 63 7.32 -5.64 25.18
C PRO A 63 7.61 -5.19 23.74
N ALA A 64 7.31 -6.04 22.76
CA ALA A 64 7.64 -5.81 21.34
C ALA A 64 7.10 -4.47 20.80
N CYS A 65 5.92 -4.03 21.25
CA CYS A 65 5.32 -2.76 20.85
C CYS A 65 6.13 -1.54 21.31
N LEU A 66 6.68 -1.56 22.52
CA LEU A 66 7.52 -0.48 23.04
C LEU A 66 8.86 -0.43 22.31
N ARG A 67 9.44 -1.59 22.01
CA ARG A 67 10.68 -1.71 21.23
C ARG A 67 10.51 -1.12 19.83
N ARG A 68 9.40 -1.44 19.15
CA ARG A 68 9.09 -0.87 17.83
C ARG A 68 8.83 0.63 17.89
N ALA A 69 8.04 1.10 18.86
CA ALA A 69 7.79 2.53 19.04
C ALA A 69 9.10 3.30 19.33
N ARG A 70 10.04 2.69 20.07
CA ARG A 70 11.36 3.28 20.29
C ARG A 70 12.19 3.33 19.01
N ALA A 71 12.20 2.28 18.19
CA ALA A 71 12.88 2.32 16.89
C ALA A 71 12.34 3.44 15.98
N LEU A 72 11.02 3.65 15.97
CA LEU A 72 10.41 4.79 15.27
C LEU A 72 10.85 6.14 15.85
N ALA A 73 10.96 6.26 17.18
CA ALA A 73 11.45 7.47 17.81
C ALA A 73 12.91 7.77 17.46
N GLU A 74 13.78 6.75 17.44
CA GLU A 74 15.17 6.88 16.98
C GLU A 74 15.24 7.26 15.49
N PHE A 75 14.40 6.65 14.63
CA PHE A 75 14.30 7.06 13.24
C PHE A 75 13.85 8.52 13.09
N ALA A 76 12.82 8.91 13.84
CA ALA A 76 12.33 10.28 13.83
C ALA A 76 13.43 11.27 14.26
N GLU A 77 14.26 10.94 15.25
CA GLU A 77 15.30 11.83 15.77
C GLU A 77 16.57 11.84 14.91
N HIS A 78 16.98 10.69 14.39
CA HIS A 78 18.30 10.49 13.79
C HIS A 78 18.28 10.11 12.30
N GLY A 79 17.13 9.71 11.76
CA GLY A 79 16.97 9.41 10.34
C GLY A 79 17.39 10.59 9.47
N LEU A 80 17.99 10.32 8.30
CA LEU A 80 18.51 11.37 7.44
C LEU A 80 17.37 12.18 6.83
N VAL A 81 17.46 13.51 6.98
CA VAL A 81 16.56 14.47 6.33
C VAL A 81 17.30 15.06 5.14
N ARG A 82 16.83 14.74 3.94
CA ARG A 82 17.39 15.23 2.68
C ARG A 82 16.31 15.96 1.88
N ILE A 83 16.67 17.15 1.41
CA ILE A 83 15.85 17.97 0.52
C ILE A 83 16.69 18.19 -0.74
N LEU A 84 16.30 17.56 -1.84
CA LEU A 84 16.98 17.69 -3.12
C LEU A 84 16.55 18.99 -3.83
N PRO A 85 17.36 19.50 -4.78
CA PRO A 85 16.97 20.64 -5.60
C PRO A 85 15.59 20.43 -6.23
N ASP A 86 14.80 21.49 -6.29
CA ASP A 86 13.46 21.51 -6.89
C ASP A 86 12.37 20.69 -6.18
N GLU A 87 12.65 19.99 -5.08
CA GLU A 87 11.64 19.15 -4.40
C GLU A 87 10.47 19.97 -3.83
N LEU A 88 9.27 19.68 -4.35
CA LEU A 88 8.01 20.16 -3.81
C LEU A 88 7.45 19.25 -2.73
N VAL A 89 7.66 17.95 -2.77
CA VAL A 89 7.19 17.03 -1.73
C VAL A 89 8.42 16.57 -0.95
N LEU A 90 8.48 16.85 0.35
CA LEU A 90 9.64 16.56 1.20
C LEU A 90 9.47 15.24 1.95
N GLY A 91 10.60 14.65 2.36
CA GLY A 91 10.65 13.33 2.97
C GLY A 91 11.03 12.29 1.92
N SER A 92 11.97 11.42 2.27
CA SER A 92 12.50 10.39 1.39
C SER A 92 12.04 9.01 1.87
N GLN A 93 11.59 8.18 0.94
CA GLN A 93 11.33 6.75 1.18
C GLN A 93 12.52 5.89 0.75
N ALA A 94 13.59 6.47 0.21
CA ALA A 94 14.70 5.72 -0.39
C ALA A 94 15.54 4.90 0.61
N PHE A 95 15.27 4.97 1.91
CA PHE A 95 15.78 4.00 2.87
C PHE A 95 15.14 2.61 2.72
N ASN A 96 13.94 2.50 2.13
CA ASN A 96 13.21 1.25 1.96
C ASN A 96 13.62 0.54 0.65
N PRO A 97 13.64 -0.81 0.59
CA PRO A 97 13.67 -1.73 1.72
C PRO A 97 15.05 -1.75 2.37
N ALA A 98 15.11 -1.26 3.61
CA ALA A 98 16.37 -1.03 4.33
C ALA A 98 17.17 -2.32 4.55
N ASN A 99 16.46 -3.43 4.76
CA ASN A 99 17.05 -4.76 4.87
C ASN A 99 17.73 -5.26 3.58
N ARG A 100 17.32 -4.80 2.38
CA ARG A 100 18.02 -5.15 1.13
C ARG A 100 19.25 -4.28 0.92
N ALA A 101 19.20 -3.02 1.36
CA ALA A 101 20.33 -2.11 1.30
C ALA A 101 21.41 -2.46 2.33
N CYS A 102 21.03 -2.94 3.52
CA CYS A 102 21.94 -3.37 4.59
C CYS A 102 21.60 -4.79 5.12
N PRO A 103 21.88 -5.87 4.36
CA PRO A 103 21.46 -7.24 4.72
C PRO A 103 22.02 -7.77 6.05
N GLU A 104 23.24 -7.37 6.43
CA GLU A 104 23.86 -7.81 7.69
C GLU A 104 23.14 -7.20 8.90
N LYS A 105 22.94 -5.88 8.90
CA LYS A 105 22.19 -5.17 9.94
C LYS A 105 20.73 -5.64 9.99
N GLY A 106 20.13 -5.94 8.84
CA GLY A 106 18.78 -6.51 8.76
C GLY A 106 18.67 -7.88 9.44
N ARG A 107 19.67 -8.77 9.25
CA ARG A 107 19.72 -10.06 9.95
C ARG A 107 19.88 -9.90 11.46
N GLU A 108 20.80 -9.04 11.89
CA GLU A 108 20.99 -8.76 13.32
C GLU A 108 19.71 -8.19 13.95
N LEU A 109 19.03 -7.28 13.27
CA LEU A 109 17.78 -6.69 13.76
C LEU A 109 16.68 -7.76 13.91
N ALA A 110 16.60 -8.72 12.98
CA ALA A 110 15.71 -9.87 13.09
C ALA A 110 16.07 -10.78 14.27
N GLU A 111 17.35 -11.05 14.51
CA GLU A 111 17.84 -11.81 15.67
C GLU A 111 17.49 -11.13 17.01
N LEU A 112 17.45 -9.80 17.03
CA LEU A 112 16.99 -9.02 18.17
C LEU A 112 15.46 -9.02 18.35
N GLY A 113 14.71 -9.67 17.46
CA GLY A 113 13.26 -9.84 17.53
C GLY A 113 12.45 -8.78 16.79
N TYR A 114 13.04 -8.05 15.84
CA TYR A 114 12.28 -7.21 14.92
C TYR A 114 11.62 -8.05 13.84
N ALA A 115 10.29 -8.11 13.84
CA ALA A 115 9.52 -8.82 12.81
C ALA A 115 8.92 -7.85 11.78
N ASN A 116 8.83 -8.28 10.52
CA ASN A 116 8.07 -7.56 9.49
C ASN A 116 6.56 -7.73 9.76
N THR A 117 5.77 -6.66 9.62
CA THR A 117 4.33 -6.68 9.97
C THR A 117 3.42 -7.16 8.83
N GLY A 118 4.00 -7.64 7.73
CA GLY A 118 3.28 -8.21 6.59
C GLY A 118 2.97 -7.21 5.48
N GLY A 119 2.89 -5.90 5.79
CA GLY A 119 2.56 -4.89 4.78
C GLY A 119 1.18 -5.11 4.18
N HIS A 120 1.04 -4.87 2.87
CA HIS A 120 -0.19 -5.17 2.12
C HIS A 120 -1.46 -4.61 2.78
N ILE A 121 -1.54 -3.28 2.88
CA ILE A 121 -2.63 -2.61 3.58
C ILE A 121 -2.90 -1.20 3.04
N VAL A 122 -4.14 -0.75 3.21
CA VAL A 122 -4.53 0.66 3.07
C VAL A 122 -4.92 1.22 4.44
N HIS A 123 -4.08 2.10 4.97
CA HIS A 123 -4.33 2.80 6.23
C HIS A 123 -5.40 3.89 6.06
N ASN A 124 -6.03 4.29 7.17
CA ASN A 124 -6.98 5.39 7.26
C ASN A 124 -6.29 6.77 7.22
N TYR A 125 -5.67 7.11 6.08
CA TYR A 125 -5.12 8.44 5.87
C TYR A 125 -6.19 9.54 6.01
N ARG A 126 -7.45 9.24 5.71
CA ARG A 126 -8.57 10.18 5.83
C ARG A 126 -8.70 10.70 7.27
N THR A 127 -8.64 9.81 8.26
CA THR A 127 -8.65 10.19 9.68
C THR A 127 -7.53 11.19 10.00
N LEU A 128 -6.30 10.94 9.52
CA LEU A 128 -5.17 11.85 9.74
C LEU A 128 -5.39 13.21 9.06
N LEU A 129 -5.87 13.23 7.82
CA LEU A 129 -6.12 14.48 7.08
C LEU A 129 -7.26 15.30 7.68
N ILE A 130 -8.27 14.68 8.27
CA ILE A 130 -9.39 15.39 8.90
C ILE A 130 -9.00 15.93 10.29
N HIS A 131 -8.30 15.13 11.09
CA HIS A 131 -8.10 15.41 12.51
C HIS A 131 -6.71 15.94 12.85
N GLY A 132 -5.71 15.73 11.99
CA GLY A 132 -4.31 16.01 12.27
C GLY A 132 -3.74 15.18 13.43
N VAL A 133 -2.49 15.41 13.75
CA VAL A 133 -1.78 14.73 14.85
C VAL A 133 -2.42 15.05 16.20
N SER A 134 -2.85 16.31 16.41
CA SER A 134 -3.51 16.75 17.64
C SER A 134 -4.86 16.06 17.87
N GLY A 135 -5.65 15.84 16.83
CA GLY A 135 -6.90 15.09 16.93
C GLY A 135 -6.68 13.60 17.19
N LEU A 136 -5.65 12.99 16.59
CA LEU A 136 -5.21 11.63 16.94
C LEU A 136 -4.77 11.54 18.40
N ARG A 137 -4.04 12.53 18.90
CA ARG A 137 -3.62 12.60 20.31
C ARG A 137 -4.81 12.71 21.26
N ALA A 138 -5.84 13.47 20.89
CA ALA A 138 -7.07 13.58 21.68
C ALA A 138 -7.88 12.28 21.73
N ARG A 139 -7.98 11.56 20.59
CA ARG A 139 -8.56 10.19 20.52
C ARG A 139 -7.78 9.25 21.44
N LEU A 140 -6.47 9.23 21.33
CA LEU A 140 -5.60 8.39 22.12
C LEU A 140 -5.71 8.68 23.63
N ALA A 141 -5.71 9.95 24.03
CA ALA A 141 -5.90 10.33 25.43
C ALA A 141 -7.24 9.85 26.01
N THR A 142 -8.29 9.80 25.17
CA THR A 142 -9.59 9.23 25.56
C THR A 142 -9.50 7.72 25.76
N ALA A 143 -8.89 7.01 24.81
CA ALA A 143 -8.67 5.57 24.90
C ALA A 143 -7.80 5.19 26.11
N THR A 144 -6.72 5.93 26.39
CA THR A 144 -5.86 5.73 27.58
C THR A 144 -6.63 5.83 28.89
N ARG A 145 -7.57 6.78 29.01
CA ARG A 145 -8.42 6.88 30.21
C ARG A 145 -9.40 5.72 30.32
N GLN A 146 -9.97 5.29 29.20
CA GLN A 146 -10.95 4.20 29.16
C GLN A 146 -10.31 2.82 29.41
N PHE A 147 -9.10 2.60 28.91
CA PHE A 147 -8.37 1.33 28.97
C PHE A 147 -7.11 1.47 29.83
N ALA A 148 -7.26 1.99 31.06
CA ALA A 148 -6.15 2.35 31.94
C ALA A 148 -5.20 1.20 32.32
N SER A 149 -5.63 -0.06 32.17
CA SER A 149 -4.78 -1.23 32.42
C SER A 149 -3.81 -1.57 31.28
N ARG A 150 -3.97 -0.96 30.10
CA ARG A 150 -3.14 -1.21 28.91
C ARG A 150 -2.01 -0.19 28.81
N THR A 151 -1.12 -0.25 29.79
CA THR A 151 -0.07 0.75 29.98
C THR A 151 0.95 0.71 28.84
N ASP A 152 1.38 -0.47 28.43
CA ASP A 152 2.43 -0.65 27.43
C ASP A 152 1.92 -0.29 26.02
N GLU A 153 0.69 -0.70 25.69
CA GLU A 153 0.07 -0.33 24.42
C GLU A 153 -0.15 1.17 24.33
N SER A 154 -0.72 1.76 25.38
CA SER A 154 -0.90 3.22 25.48
C SER A 154 0.42 3.97 25.29
N ALA A 155 1.49 3.53 25.95
CA ALA A 155 2.80 4.15 25.85
C ALA A 155 3.41 4.00 24.45
N ALA A 156 3.29 2.82 23.83
CA ALA A 156 3.74 2.58 22.46
C ALA A 156 3.03 3.50 21.45
N PHE A 157 1.70 3.61 21.54
CA PHE A 157 0.91 4.51 20.71
C PHE A 157 1.31 5.97 20.88
N GLN A 158 1.48 6.43 22.13
CA GLN A 158 1.85 7.82 22.41
C GLN A 158 3.25 8.14 21.87
N LEU A 159 4.21 7.23 22.06
CA LEU A 159 5.57 7.41 21.57
C LEU A 159 5.62 7.44 20.05
N ALA A 160 4.89 6.54 19.36
CA ALA A 160 4.83 6.53 17.91
C ALA A 160 4.21 7.81 17.33
N LEU A 161 3.13 8.32 17.93
CA LEU A 161 2.53 9.59 17.50
C LEU A 161 3.45 10.80 17.72
N ALA A 162 4.14 10.83 18.87
CA ALA A 162 5.11 11.87 19.18
C ALA A 162 6.31 11.82 18.22
N ALA A 163 6.80 10.63 17.90
CA ALA A 163 7.85 10.41 16.92
C ALA A 163 7.44 10.92 15.52
N PHE A 164 6.21 10.65 15.08
CA PHE A 164 5.71 11.18 13.81
C PHE A 164 5.69 12.72 13.78
N SER A 165 5.22 13.36 14.87
CA SER A 165 5.28 14.82 15.01
C SER A 165 6.71 15.35 14.94
N ARG A 166 7.64 14.70 15.65
CA ARG A 166 9.07 15.05 15.64
C ARG A 166 9.69 14.93 14.25
N TRP A 167 9.37 13.86 13.52
CA TRP A 167 9.81 13.65 12.14
C TRP A 167 9.41 14.83 11.24
N ILE A 168 8.15 15.28 11.32
CA ILE A 168 7.66 16.44 10.56
C ILE A 168 8.40 17.71 10.99
N LEU A 169 8.62 17.93 12.29
CA LEU A 169 9.34 19.10 12.80
C LEU A 169 10.79 19.17 12.33
N ARG A 170 11.49 18.04 12.19
CA ARG A 170 12.85 18.03 11.63
C ARG A 170 12.88 18.38 10.15
N HIS A 171 11.85 18.00 9.38
CA HIS A 171 11.70 18.46 8.00
C HIS A 171 11.39 19.95 7.94
N ALA A 172 10.56 20.45 8.86
CA ALA A 172 10.31 21.88 8.99
C ALA A 172 11.63 22.63 9.28
N GLU A 173 12.44 22.15 10.21
CA GLU A 173 13.74 22.74 10.55
C GLU A 173 14.70 22.75 9.36
N ALA A 174 14.87 21.62 8.67
CA ALA A 174 15.71 21.52 7.47
C ALA A 174 15.22 22.43 6.34
N ALA A 175 13.90 22.59 6.20
CA ALA A 175 13.30 23.46 5.19
C ALA A 175 13.52 24.95 5.47
N ARG A 176 13.82 25.38 6.71
CA ARG A 176 13.93 26.82 7.06
C ARG A 176 14.97 27.57 6.23
N SER A 177 16.07 26.93 5.84
CA SER A 177 17.12 27.55 5.03
C SER A 177 16.93 27.39 3.53
N ILE A 178 16.00 26.53 3.09
CA ILE A 178 15.81 26.16 1.68
C ILE A 178 14.50 26.73 1.13
N CYS A 179 13.40 26.56 1.86
CA CYS A 179 12.05 27.04 1.53
C CYS A 179 11.30 27.48 2.80
N PRO A 180 11.61 28.68 3.34
CA PRO A 180 11.11 29.15 4.64
C PRO A 180 9.58 29.14 4.77
N GLU A 181 8.86 29.50 3.72
CA GLU A 181 7.39 29.51 3.68
C GLU A 181 6.78 28.12 3.89
N ARG A 182 7.49 27.09 3.42
CA ARG A 182 7.09 25.70 3.62
C ARG A 182 7.44 25.22 5.02
N ALA A 183 8.57 25.66 5.58
CA ALA A 183 8.97 25.30 6.94
C ALA A 183 7.88 25.61 7.97
N ASP A 184 7.24 26.78 7.88
CA ASP A 184 6.15 27.16 8.80
C ASP A 184 4.89 26.31 8.58
N SER A 185 4.60 25.94 7.33
CA SER A 185 3.51 25.02 7.00
C SER A 185 3.75 23.62 7.56
N LEU A 186 4.96 23.08 7.40
CA LEU A 186 5.36 21.79 7.97
C LEU A 186 5.30 21.80 9.49
N ALA A 187 5.78 22.87 10.14
CA ALA A 187 5.71 23.00 11.58
C ALA A 187 4.26 22.95 12.10
N ARG A 188 3.30 23.51 11.35
CA ARG A 188 1.87 23.35 11.68
C ARG A 188 1.38 21.92 11.48
N LEU A 189 1.76 21.25 10.39
CA LEU A 189 1.34 19.87 10.09
C LEU A 189 1.81 18.84 11.13
N ALA A 190 2.84 19.16 11.91
CA ALA A 190 3.25 18.35 13.05
C ALA A 190 2.17 18.21 14.14
N GLU A 191 1.13 19.06 14.10
CA GLU A 191 0.04 19.10 15.07
C GLU A 191 -1.34 19.23 14.42
N CYS A 192 -1.51 20.17 13.50
CA CYS A 192 -2.80 20.54 12.93
C CYS A 192 -3.13 19.73 11.67
N PRO A 193 -4.44 19.56 11.35
CA PRO A 193 -4.84 19.08 10.04
C PRO A 193 -4.40 20.04 8.93
N PRO A 194 -4.18 19.54 7.70
CA PRO A 194 -3.86 20.36 6.53
C PRO A 194 -4.98 21.33 6.20
N GLY A 195 -4.63 22.55 5.76
CA GLY A 195 -5.56 23.60 5.36
C GLY A 195 -5.58 23.90 3.86
N SER A 196 -4.78 23.17 3.07
CA SER A 196 -4.59 23.34 1.63
C SER A 196 -4.24 22.02 0.94
N PHE A 197 -4.37 21.95 -0.38
CA PHE A 197 -4.02 20.79 -1.20
C PHE A 197 -2.53 20.41 -1.09
N PRO A 198 -1.56 21.34 -1.19
CA PRO A 198 -0.15 21.02 -0.93
C PRO A 198 0.11 20.45 0.47
N GLU A 199 -0.54 21.01 1.49
CA GLU A 199 -0.41 20.53 2.88
C GLU A 199 -0.98 19.12 3.05
N ALA A 200 -2.13 18.83 2.44
CA ALA A 200 -2.77 17.52 2.51
C ALA A 200 -1.91 16.45 1.82
N LEU A 201 -1.39 16.75 0.63
CA LEU A 201 -0.50 15.86 -0.11
C LEU A 201 0.81 15.61 0.67
N GLN A 202 1.38 16.64 1.28
CA GLN A 202 2.60 16.54 2.07
C GLN A 202 2.40 15.72 3.36
N LEU A 203 1.27 15.89 4.06
CA LEU A 203 0.97 15.09 5.25
C LEU A 203 0.68 13.63 4.90
N LEU A 204 -0.03 13.38 3.80
CA LEU A 204 -0.24 12.04 3.24
C LEU A 204 1.10 11.35 2.98
N TRP A 205 2.02 12.05 2.28
CA TRP A 205 3.34 11.51 1.98
C TRP A 205 4.18 11.26 3.24
N PHE A 206 4.19 12.19 4.21
CA PHE A 206 4.92 11.94 5.46
C PHE A 206 4.40 10.74 6.22
N ALA A 207 3.08 10.57 6.32
CA ALA A 207 2.48 9.41 6.95
C ALA A 207 2.88 8.13 6.20
N HIS A 208 2.87 8.16 4.86
CA HIS A 208 3.29 7.05 4.03
C HIS A 208 4.75 6.64 4.30
N VAL A 209 5.68 7.60 4.29
CA VAL A 209 7.09 7.36 4.58
C VAL A 209 7.27 6.79 6.01
N PHE A 210 6.54 7.33 6.99
CA PHE A 210 6.67 6.91 8.37
C PHE A 210 6.09 5.50 8.62
N LEU A 211 5.07 5.08 7.86
CA LEU A 211 4.60 3.70 7.84
C LEU A 211 5.69 2.73 7.35
N HIS A 212 6.46 3.12 6.33
CA HIS A 212 7.61 2.32 5.86
C HIS A 212 8.77 2.29 6.85
N ALA A 213 8.95 3.36 7.63
CA ALA A 213 9.93 3.37 8.71
C ALA A 213 9.55 2.41 9.85
N GLU A 214 8.26 2.25 10.13
CA GLU A 214 7.76 1.27 11.11
C GLU A 214 7.84 -0.16 10.60
N ASN A 215 7.59 -0.31 9.30
CA ASN A 215 7.41 -1.58 8.63
C ASN A 215 8.11 -1.55 7.27
N PRO A 216 9.34 -2.11 7.15
CA PRO A 216 10.06 -2.27 5.89
C PRO A 216 9.44 -3.45 5.10
N SER A 217 8.14 -3.36 4.86
CA SER A 217 7.35 -4.30 4.07
C SER A 217 6.78 -3.60 2.86
N VAL A 218 6.25 -4.40 1.95
CA VAL A 218 5.79 -3.95 0.64
C VAL A 218 4.30 -3.71 0.57
N ALA A 219 3.88 -3.00 -0.47
CA ALA A 219 2.49 -2.83 -0.87
C ALA A 219 1.61 -2.09 0.16
N ILE A 220 2.21 -1.16 0.92
CA ILE A 220 1.40 -0.13 1.60
C ILE A 220 0.84 0.78 0.51
N SER A 221 -0.48 0.85 0.38
CA SER A 221 -1.14 1.60 -0.70
C SER A 221 -1.75 2.90 -0.18
N PHE A 222 -1.83 3.93 -1.02
CA PHE A 222 -2.43 5.22 -0.70
C PHE A 222 -3.96 5.14 -0.59
N GLY A 223 -4.58 4.15 -1.22
CA GLY A 223 -6.03 4.02 -1.26
C GLY A 223 -6.67 5.02 -2.21
N ARG A 224 -7.86 5.52 -1.88
CA ARG A 224 -8.66 6.43 -2.72
C ARG A 224 -8.09 7.85 -2.76
N LEU A 225 -7.04 8.05 -3.56
CA LEU A 225 -6.26 9.29 -3.63
C LEU A 225 -7.11 10.51 -3.97
N ASP A 226 -8.07 10.34 -4.88
CA ASP A 226 -8.97 11.42 -5.29
C ASP A 226 -9.98 11.82 -4.21
N GLU A 227 -10.45 10.89 -3.38
CA GLU A 227 -11.25 11.23 -2.21
C GLU A 227 -10.43 11.88 -1.09
N LEU A 228 -9.16 11.47 -0.92
CA LEU A 228 -8.28 12.04 0.08
C LEU A 228 -7.91 13.50 -0.23
N LEU A 229 -7.65 13.82 -1.50
CA LEU A 229 -7.13 15.12 -1.91
C LEU A 229 -8.16 16.04 -2.59
N GLY A 230 -9.23 15.46 -3.17
CA GLY A 230 -10.26 16.19 -3.92
C GLY A 230 -10.86 17.39 -3.18
N PRO A 231 -11.32 17.22 -1.92
CA PRO A 231 -11.89 18.32 -1.15
C PRO A 231 -10.92 19.49 -0.94
N PHE A 232 -9.62 19.22 -0.78
CA PHE A 232 -8.61 20.25 -0.59
C PHE A 232 -8.31 21.01 -1.88
N LEU A 233 -8.23 20.30 -3.01
CA LEU A 233 -7.98 20.93 -4.31
C LEU A 233 -9.14 21.85 -4.71
N GLU A 234 -10.37 21.35 -4.58
CA GLU A 234 -11.58 22.14 -4.88
C GLU A 234 -11.62 23.42 -4.04
N ALA A 235 -11.39 23.28 -2.73
CA ALA A 235 -11.34 24.39 -1.79
C ALA A 235 -10.28 25.44 -2.14
N ASP A 236 -9.10 25.04 -2.61
CA ASP A 236 -8.02 25.97 -2.95
C ASP A 236 -8.23 26.64 -4.30
N LEU A 237 -8.78 25.93 -5.30
CA LEU A 237 -9.15 26.50 -6.60
C LEU A 237 -10.24 27.56 -6.43
N GLU A 238 -11.29 27.28 -5.66
CA GLU A 238 -12.38 28.22 -5.37
C GLU A 238 -11.88 29.50 -4.68
N ARG A 239 -10.84 29.39 -3.84
CA ARG A 239 -10.22 30.51 -3.14
C ARG A 239 -9.09 31.18 -3.93
N GLY A 240 -8.78 30.70 -5.13
CA GLY A 240 -7.68 31.20 -5.97
C GLY A 240 -6.30 31.04 -5.33
N ARG A 241 -6.12 30.05 -4.45
CA ARG A 241 -4.84 29.78 -3.76
C ARG A 241 -3.88 28.94 -4.60
N ILE A 242 -4.43 28.18 -5.55
CA ILE A 242 -3.67 27.33 -6.48
C ILE A 242 -4.34 27.39 -7.85
N ARG A 243 -3.57 27.21 -8.91
CA ARG A 243 -4.05 26.97 -10.27
C ARG A 243 -3.95 25.49 -10.65
N LEU A 244 -4.63 25.08 -11.72
CA LEU A 244 -4.60 23.68 -12.19
C LEU A 244 -3.20 23.22 -12.63
N ASP A 245 -2.41 24.09 -13.25
CA ASP A 245 -1.02 23.81 -13.63
C ASP A 245 -0.11 23.59 -12.41
N GLU A 246 -0.32 24.35 -11.34
CA GLU A 246 0.37 24.17 -10.06
C GLU A 246 -0.05 22.87 -9.37
N ALA A 247 -1.35 22.55 -9.36
CA ALA A 247 -1.84 21.29 -8.81
C ALA A 247 -1.27 20.06 -9.56
N LEU A 248 -1.15 20.14 -10.89
CA LEU A 248 -0.47 19.14 -11.71
C LEU A 248 1.00 18.98 -11.30
N GLU A 249 1.72 20.08 -11.10
CA GLU A 249 3.12 20.07 -10.65
C GLU A 249 3.29 19.34 -9.31
N TRP A 250 2.40 19.58 -8.34
CA TRP A 250 2.39 18.89 -7.05
C TRP A 250 2.13 17.37 -7.18
N LEU A 251 1.18 16.96 -8.03
CA LEU A 251 0.94 15.53 -8.27
C LEU A 251 2.11 14.85 -8.97
N VAL A 252 2.76 15.52 -9.93
CA VAL A 252 3.96 14.98 -10.58
C VAL A 252 5.11 14.84 -9.58
N ALA A 253 5.32 15.84 -8.72
CA ALA A 253 6.32 15.76 -7.65
C ALA A 253 6.02 14.61 -6.66
N PHE A 254 4.75 14.40 -6.32
CA PHE A 254 4.31 13.25 -5.54
C PHE A 254 4.59 11.92 -6.23
N PHE A 255 4.32 11.80 -7.54
CA PHE A 255 4.58 10.56 -8.29
C PHE A 255 6.07 10.25 -8.42
N VAL A 256 6.90 11.29 -8.59
CA VAL A 256 8.37 11.17 -8.50
C VAL A 256 8.79 10.63 -7.14
N LYS A 257 8.20 11.15 -6.05
CA LYS A 257 8.45 10.67 -4.69
C LYS A 257 7.99 9.22 -4.48
N SER A 258 6.82 8.83 -4.97
CA SER A 258 6.33 7.45 -4.90
C SER A 258 7.23 6.45 -5.63
N CYS A 259 8.11 6.89 -6.53
CA CYS A 259 9.12 6.02 -7.13
C CYS A 259 10.31 5.72 -6.21
N GLU A 260 10.39 6.32 -5.02
CA GLU A 260 11.44 6.05 -4.05
C GLU A 260 11.10 4.83 -3.19
N GLY A 261 12.08 3.93 -3.04
CA GLY A 261 12.08 2.88 -2.02
C GLY A 261 11.04 1.77 -2.06
N GLU A 262 10.02 1.82 -2.93
CA GLU A 262 9.02 0.75 -3.01
C GLU A 262 8.28 0.66 -4.36
N GLU A 263 7.72 -0.52 -4.63
CA GLU A 263 6.77 -0.81 -5.71
C GLU A 263 5.39 -1.23 -5.17
N SER A 264 4.38 -1.24 -6.05
CA SER A 264 3.02 -1.70 -5.72
C SER A 264 2.28 -0.82 -4.71
N GLN A 265 2.56 0.48 -4.71
CA GLN A 265 1.85 1.49 -3.92
C GLN A 265 0.63 1.99 -4.71
N ASN A 266 -0.55 1.42 -4.48
CA ASN A 266 -1.72 1.79 -5.27
C ASN A 266 -2.30 3.14 -4.86
N ALA A 267 -2.66 3.92 -5.87
CA ALA A 267 -3.55 5.07 -5.75
C ALA A 267 -4.80 4.82 -6.61
N VAL A 268 -5.93 4.69 -5.94
CA VAL A 268 -7.25 4.41 -6.52
C VAL A 268 -7.95 5.71 -6.86
N LEU A 269 -8.60 5.73 -8.03
CA LEU A 269 -9.39 6.82 -8.57
C LEU A 269 -10.79 6.32 -8.94
N GLY A 270 -11.80 7.17 -8.79
CA GLY A 270 -13.19 6.90 -9.14
C GLY A 270 -13.88 5.93 -8.18
N GLY A 271 -14.82 5.13 -8.71
CA GLY A 271 -15.71 4.28 -7.93
C GLY A 271 -16.91 5.06 -7.37
N VAL A 272 -17.45 4.55 -6.26
CA VAL A 272 -18.67 5.09 -5.65
C VAL A 272 -18.52 5.43 -4.17
N ASP A 273 -19.41 6.28 -3.66
CA ASP A 273 -19.56 6.56 -2.23
C ASP A 273 -20.36 5.46 -1.51
N ALA A 274 -20.62 5.66 -0.21
CA ALA A 274 -21.37 4.71 0.61
C ALA A 274 -22.81 4.47 0.13
N VAL A 275 -23.43 5.42 -0.58
CA VAL A 275 -24.78 5.30 -1.12
C VAL A 275 -24.82 4.85 -2.59
N GLY A 276 -23.66 4.71 -3.23
CA GLY A 276 -23.51 4.19 -4.59
C GLY A 276 -23.46 5.27 -5.67
N GLN A 277 -23.20 6.53 -5.31
CA GLN A 277 -23.03 7.63 -6.27
C GLN A 277 -21.57 7.74 -6.71
N ASP A 278 -21.35 8.15 -7.96
CA ASP A 278 -20.01 8.38 -8.51
C ASP A 278 -19.24 9.45 -7.72
N VAL A 279 -17.96 9.21 -7.46
CA VAL A 279 -17.09 10.15 -6.72
C VAL A 279 -16.03 10.84 -7.58
N THR A 280 -16.10 10.70 -8.90
CA THR A 280 -15.12 11.26 -9.81
C THR A 280 -15.05 12.78 -9.64
N ASN A 281 -13.84 13.28 -9.36
CA ASN A 281 -13.56 14.68 -9.08
C ASN A 281 -12.31 15.17 -9.84
N LEU A 282 -11.90 16.42 -9.60
CA LEU A 282 -10.77 17.03 -10.31
C LEU A 282 -9.44 16.30 -10.12
N VAL A 283 -9.20 15.72 -8.94
CA VAL A 283 -8.00 14.91 -8.69
C VAL A 283 -8.03 13.62 -9.52
N SER A 284 -9.20 13.03 -9.75
CA SER A 284 -9.33 11.84 -10.62
C SER A 284 -8.78 12.12 -12.03
N TYR A 285 -9.14 13.27 -12.64
CA TYR A 285 -8.64 13.65 -13.96
C TYR A 285 -7.18 14.12 -13.94
N LEU A 286 -6.81 14.95 -12.96
CA LEU A 286 -5.43 15.46 -12.85
C LEU A 286 -4.42 14.35 -12.56
N ALA A 287 -4.77 13.32 -11.81
CA ALA A 287 -3.89 12.17 -11.56
C ALA A 287 -3.62 11.38 -12.85
N LEU A 288 -4.64 11.17 -13.70
CA LEU A 288 -4.44 10.58 -15.03
C LEU A 288 -3.53 11.45 -15.89
N ARG A 289 -3.74 12.78 -15.88
CA ARG A 289 -2.89 13.72 -16.63
C ARG A 289 -1.45 13.74 -16.11
N ALA A 290 -1.27 13.72 -14.79
CA ALA A 290 0.03 13.65 -14.14
C ALA A 290 0.79 12.39 -14.56
N MET A 291 0.11 11.24 -14.59
CA MET A 291 0.72 9.98 -15.02
C MET A 291 1.07 9.98 -16.50
N ASP A 292 0.19 10.50 -17.37
CA ASP A 292 0.46 10.65 -18.80
C ASP A 292 1.71 11.51 -19.07
N CYS A 293 1.82 12.62 -18.34
CA CYS A 293 2.94 13.54 -18.44
C CYS A 293 4.24 12.96 -17.85
N ALA A 294 4.17 12.37 -16.66
CA ALA A 294 5.33 11.91 -15.91
C ALA A 294 5.89 10.58 -16.46
N ARG A 295 4.99 9.68 -16.88
CA ARG A 295 5.28 8.30 -17.28
C ARG A 295 6.13 7.57 -16.23
N THR A 296 5.76 7.70 -14.96
CA THR A 296 6.36 7.00 -13.84
C THR A 296 5.74 5.60 -13.69
N PHE A 297 6.44 4.69 -13.01
CA PHE A 297 5.89 3.36 -12.69
C PHE A 297 5.19 3.33 -11.32
N GLN A 298 5.36 4.36 -10.49
CA GLN A 298 4.65 4.59 -9.23
C GLN A 298 4.05 6.00 -9.18
N PRO A 299 2.99 6.21 -8.37
CA PRO A 299 2.16 5.16 -7.77
C PRO A 299 1.48 4.31 -8.86
N SER A 300 1.10 3.08 -8.52
CA SER A 300 0.28 2.26 -9.42
C SER A 300 -1.14 2.85 -9.45
N LEU A 301 -1.53 3.47 -10.56
CA LEU A 301 -2.87 4.06 -10.66
C LEU A 301 -3.90 2.97 -10.97
N ILE A 302 -4.98 2.94 -10.19
CA ILE A 302 -6.12 2.07 -10.42
C ILE A 302 -7.37 2.92 -10.62
N VAL A 303 -8.13 2.64 -11.67
CA VAL A 303 -9.44 3.24 -11.92
C VAL A 303 -10.53 2.22 -11.58
N ARG A 304 -11.37 2.56 -10.60
CA ARG A 304 -12.59 1.81 -10.29
C ARG A 304 -13.70 2.22 -11.25
N LEU A 305 -14.26 1.23 -11.94
CA LEU A 305 -15.32 1.37 -12.92
C LEU A 305 -16.63 0.83 -12.36
N HIS A 306 -17.70 1.58 -12.59
CA HIS A 306 -19.09 1.22 -12.30
C HIS A 306 -19.99 1.73 -13.43
N GLU A 307 -21.26 1.33 -13.41
CA GLU A 307 -22.22 1.65 -14.48
C GLU A 307 -22.40 3.18 -14.68
N GLY A 308 -22.37 3.93 -13.57
CA GLY A 308 -22.50 5.39 -13.56
C GLY A 308 -21.20 6.16 -13.77
N THR A 309 -20.06 5.51 -14.04
CA THR A 309 -18.79 6.22 -14.21
C THR A 309 -18.89 7.22 -15.38
N PRO A 310 -18.45 8.48 -15.23
CA PRO A 310 -18.48 9.47 -16.31
C PRO A 310 -17.76 8.97 -17.57
N ALA A 311 -18.41 9.15 -18.73
CA ALA A 311 -17.89 8.63 -20.00
C ALA A 311 -16.52 9.21 -20.35
N GLU A 312 -16.32 10.50 -20.05
CA GLU A 312 -15.09 11.21 -20.32
C GLU A 312 -13.96 10.76 -19.38
N PHE A 313 -14.25 10.44 -18.11
CA PHE A 313 -13.27 9.86 -17.20
C PHE A 313 -12.82 8.48 -17.68
N ARG A 314 -13.76 7.64 -18.12
CA ARG A 314 -13.44 6.34 -18.74
C ARG A 314 -12.57 6.51 -19.98
N GLN A 315 -12.88 7.47 -20.84
CA GLN A 315 -12.11 7.76 -22.06
C GLN A 315 -10.69 8.23 -21.72
N ALA A 316 -10.53 9.12 -20.74
CA ALA A 316 -9.21 9.57 -20.29
C ALA A 316 -8.38 8.42 -19.72
N ALA A 317 -9.00 7.53 -18.91
CA ALA A 317 -8.32 6.37 -18.36
C ALA A 317 -7.89 5.37 -19.45
N VAL A 318 -8.76 5.10 -20.44
CA VAL A 318 -8.42 4.24 -21.59
C VAL A 318 -7.34 4.88 -22.46
N ALA A 319 -7.37 6.19 -22.67
CA ALA A 319 -6.34 6.91 -23.42
C ALA A 319 -4.97 6.78 -22.74
N LEU A 320 -4.91 6.91 -21.41
CA LEU A 320 -3.68 6.66 -20.64
C LEU A 320 -3.21 5.20 -20.78
N ALA A 321 -4.10 4.22 -20.68
CA ALA A 321 -3.72 2.82 -20.91
C ALA A 321 -3.15 2.59 -22.32
N ALA A 322 -3.80 3.17 -23.34
CA ALA A 322 -3.39 3.07 -24.73
C ALA A 322 -2.04 3.78 -25.03
N SER A 323 -1.59 4.70 -24.16
CA SER A 323 -0.29 5.38 -24.28
C SER A 323 0.91 4.46 -23.96
N GLY A 324 0.64 3.24 -23.50
CA GLY A 324 1.64 2.18 -23.36
C GLY A 324 2.52 2.29 -22.11
N GLY A 325 2.07 3.03 -21.08
CA GLY A 325 2.79 3.17 -19.80
C GLY A 325 2.46 2.11 -18.75
N GLY A 326 1.54 1.16 -19.03
CA GLY A 326 1.07 0.15 -18.08
C GLY A 326 0.10 0.66 -17.01
N ASN A 327 -0.21 1.96 -17.02
CA ASN A 327 -1.22 2.60 -16.16
C ASN A 327 -2.40 3.11 -17.01
N PRO A 328 -3.60 3.28 -16.43
CA PRO A 328 -3.99 2.76 -15.12
C PRO A 328 -4.39 1.27 -15.24
N GLY A 329 -4.41 0.56 -14.12
CA GLY A 329 -5.18 -0.68 -14.00
C GLY A 329 -6.68 -0.38 -13.89
N PHE A 330 -7.53 -1.33 -14.27
CA PHE A 330 -8.98 -1.19 -14.19
C PHE A 330 -9.56 -2.21 -13.23
N MET A 331 -10.45 -1.76 -12.35
CA MET A 331 -11.19 -2.64 -11.44
C MET A 331 -12.69 -2.45 -11.59
N ASN A 332 -13.44 -3.55 -11.45
CA ASN A 332 -14.89 -3.57 -11.66
C ASN A 332 -15.65 -3.62 -10.33
N ASP A 333 -16.31 -2.51 -9.97
CA ASP A 333 -17.13 -2.42 -8.75
C ASP A 333 -18.26 -3.47 -8.72
N ALA A 334 -18.83 -3.81 -9.89
CA ALA A 334 -19.91 -4.80 -9.99
C ALA A 334 -19.46 -6.23 -9.67
N ALA A 335 -18.15 -6.52 -9.71
CA ALA A 335 -17.57 -7.79 -9.29
C ALA A 335 -17.06 -7.74 -7.85
N VAL A 336 -16.36 -6.67 -7.49
CA VAL A 336 -15.68 -6.58 -6.19
C VAL A 336 -16.65 -6.33 -5.04
N ILE A 337 -17.63 -5.43 -5.19
CA ILE A 337 -18.55 -5.09 -4.11
C ILE A 337 -19.35 -6.33 -3.65
N PRO A 338 -19.95 -7.15 -4.55
CA PRO A 338 -20.60 -8.39 -4.14
C PRO A 338 -19.64 -9.36 -3.44
N GLY A 339 -18.42 -9.53 -3.95
CA GLY A 339 -17.42 -10.41 -3.31
C GLY A 339 -17.08 -10.00 -1.88
N LEU A 340 -16.95 -8.70 -1.61
CA LEU A 340 -16.78 -8.20 -0.24
C LEU A 340 -18.02 -8.44 0.62
N GLN A 341 -19.23 -8.33 0.06
CA GLN A 341 -20.47 -8.64 0.79
C GLN A 341 -20.59 -10.12 1.15
N GLU A 342 -20.10 -11.03 0.30
CA GLU A 342 -20.03 -12.47 0.60
C GLU A 342 -19.14 -12.77 1.80
N LEU A 343 -18.13 -11.92 2.06
CA LEU A 343 -17.29 -11.98 3.27
C LEU A 343 -17.96 -11.35 4.50
N GLY A 344 -19.24 -10.96 4.41
CA GLY A 344 -20.00 -10.38 5.52
C GLY A 344 -19.81 -8.86 5.70
N ILE A 345 -19.14 -8.18 4.76
CA ILE A 345 -18.95 -6.72 4.82
C ILE A 345 -20.26 -6.02 4.40
N PRO A 346 -20.81 -5.11 5.22
CA PRO A 346 -22.04 -4.39 4.87
C PRO A 346 -21.91 -3.61 3.55
N LEU A 347 -22.96 -3.56 2.73
CA LEU A 347 -22.94 -2.92 1.40
C LEU A 347 -22.33 -1.50 1.40
N ALA A 348 -22.79 -0.64 2.31
CA ALA A 348 -22.30 0.73 2.41
C ALA A 348 -20.78 0.80 2.66
N ARG A 349 -20.26 -0.18 3.42
CA ARG A 349 -18.84 -0.32 3.70
C ARG A 349 -18.08 -0.96 2.53
N ALA A 350 -18.64 -2.01 1.94
CA ALA A 350 -18.09 -2.72 0.77
C ALA A 350 -17.90 -1.79 -0.44
N ARG A 351 -18.66 -0.69 -0.54
CA ARG A 351 -18.49 0.37 -1.55
C ARG A 351 -17.22 1.20 -1.38
N ASP A 352 -16.75 1.38 -0.15
CA ASP A 352 -15.56 2.16 0.14
C ASP A 352 -14.32 1.25 0.29
N TRP A 353 -13.97 0.63 -0.82
CA TRP A 353 -12.85 -0.29 -0.93
C TRP A 353 -11.72 0.29 -1.79
N SER A 354 -10.50 -0.19 -1.55
CA SER A 354 -9.30 0.17 -2.29
C SER A 354 -8.54 -1.08 -2.76
N VAL A 355 -7.60 -0.89 -3.68
CA VAL A 355 -6.65 -1.92 -4.08
C VAL A 355 -5.39 -1.82 -3.23
N ILE A 356 -4.90 -2.98 -2.84
CA ILE A 356 -3.65 -3.21 -2.15
C ILE A 356 -2.73 -3.96 -3.10
N GLY A 357 -1.45 -3.60 -3.14
CA GLY A 357 -0.44 -4.37 -3.89
C GLY A 357 -0.68 -4.42 -5.39
N CYS A 358 -1.20 -5.53 -5.89
CA CYS A 358 -1.40 -5.73 -7.33
C CYS A 358 -2.87 -5.58 -7.71
N TYR A 359 -3.74 -6.30 -7.02
CA TYR A 359 -5.16 -6.41 -7.36
C TYR A 359 -6.07 -6.67 -6.15
N GLU A 360 -5.50 -6.78 -4.96
CA GLU A 360 -6.23 -7.27 -3.81
C GLU A 360 -7.17 -6.19 -3.26
N ALA A 361 -8.48 -6.48 -3.26
CA ALA A 361 -9.50 -5.56 -2.82
C ALA A 361 -9.80 -5.71 -1.33
N ALA A 362 -9.82 -4.60 -0.60
CA ALA A 362 -10.25 -4.57 0.79
C ALA A 362 -10.92 -3.24 1.17
N PRO A 363 -11.76 -3.21 2.21
CA PRO A 363 -12.25 -1.96 2.79
C PRO A 363 -11.09 -1.04 3.23
N THR A 364 -11.22 0.25 2.94
CA THR A 364 -10.18 1.27 3.20
C THR A 364 -10.11 1.71 4.67
N GLY A 365 -9.02 1.46 5.40
CA GLY A 365 -8.75 2.12 6.69
C GLY A 365 -9.42 1.53 7.94
N ASP A 366 -10.21 0.46 7.80
CA ASP A 366 -10.81 -0.29 8.92
C ASP A 366 -10.78 -1.83 8.71
N CYS A 367 -9.96 -2.28 7.75
CA CYS A 367 -9.72 -3.69 7.48
C CYS A 367 -8.24 -4.02 7.63
N TYR A 368 -7.94 -5.12 8.34
CA TYR A 368 -6.64 -5.80 8.26
C TYR A 368 -6.76 -6.95 7.25
N PRO A 369 -6.25 -6.80 6.02
CA PRO A 369 -6.64 -7.69 4.93
C PRO A 369 -5.70 -8.88 4.75
N SER A 370 -4.45 -8.76 5.23
CA SER A 370 -3.40 -9.79 5.13
C SER A 370 -3.38 -10.50 3.78
N THR A 371 -3.29 -9.73 2.68
CA THR A 371 -3.62 -10.23 1.33
C THR A 371 -2.65 -11.29 0.79
N VAL A 372 -1.50 -11.45 1.45
CA VAL A 372 -0.44 -12.41 1.10
C VAL A 372 -0.13 -13.36 2.26
N LEU A 373 -1.14 -13.81 3.01
CA LEU A 373 -0.97 -14.66 4.19
C LEU A 373 -0.46 -16.07 3.83
N GLY A 374 -0.97 -16.64 2.75
CA GLY A 374 -0.56 -17.95 2.23
C GLY A 374 -0.58 -18.03 0.71
N GLY A 375 -0.15 -19.16 0.18
CA GLY A 375 -0.17 -19.40 -1.26
C GLY A 375 -0.13 -20.87 -1.63
N MET A 376 -0.54 -21.16 -2.86
CA MET A 376 -0.59 -22.50 -3.43
C MET A 376 -0.26 -22.47 -4.92
N HIS A 377 0.60 -23.38 -5.38
CA HIS A 377 0.96 -23.53 -6.77
C HIS A 377 0.19 -24.71 -7.37
N LEU A 378 -0.89 -24.43 -8.11
CA LEU A 378 -1.71 -25.50 -8.72
C LEU A 378 -0.94 -26.40 -9.71
N PRO A 379 0.00 -25.89 -10.54
CA PRO A 379 0.77 -26.75 -11.45
C PRO A 379 1.59 -27.82 -10.72
N GLU A 380 2.13 -27.48 -9.55
CA GLU A 380 2.90 -28.43 -8.74
C GLU A 380 1.99 -29.55 -8.21
N LEU A 381 0.80 -29.20 -7.72
CA LEU A 381 -0.19 -30.19 -7.29
C LEU A 381 -0.64 -31.08 -8.47
N LEU A 382 -0.81 -30.51 -9.66
CA LEU A 382 -1.16 -31.28 -10.85
C LEU A 382 -0.04 -32.27 -11.23
N ASN A 383 1.22 -31.86 -11.18
CA ASN A 383 2.36 -32.76 -11.42
C ASN A 383 2.37 -33.93 -10.44
N GLN A 384 2.10 -33.66 -9.16
CA GLN A 384 1.98 -34.69 -8.13
C GLN A 384 0.80 -35.64 -8.40
N THR A 385 -0.35 -35.12 -8.83
CA THR A 385 -1.50 -35.96 -9.24
C THR A 385 -1.13 -36.84 -10.43
N VAL A 386 -0.49 -36.27 -11.46
CA VAL A 386 -0.04 -37.03 -12.64
C VAL A 386 0.88 -38.17 -12.20
N ALA A 387 1.81 -37.92 -11.29
CA ALA A 387 2.74 -38.93 -10.78
C ALA A 387 2.07 -40.06 -9.99
N ALA A 388 1.08 -39.72 -9.14
CA ALA A 388 0.48 -40.65 -8.18
C ALA A 388 -0.78 -41.37 -8.68
N SER A 389 -1.51 -40.79 -9.63
CA SER A 389 -2.83 -41.27 -10.06
C SER A 389 -2.79 -42.71 -10.60
N SER A 390 -3.90 -43.41 -10.59
CA SER A 390 -4.09 -44.62 -11.40
C SER A 390 -5.43 -44.59 -12.14
N ALA A 391 -5.96 -43.38 -12.35
CA ALA A 391 -7.24 -43.18 -12.99
C ALA A 391 -7.25 -43.76 -14.40
N THR A 392 -8.36 -44.41 -14.75
CA THR A 392 -8.61 -44.92 -16.10
C THR A 392 -9.51 -44.00 -16.91
N GLU A 393 -10.19 -43.06 -16.26
CA GLU A 393 -11.08 -42.09 -16.87
C GLU A 393 -10.79 -40.67 -16.36
N PHE A 394 -10.98 -39.67 -17.22
CA PHE A 394 -10.70 -38.28 -16.87
C PHE A 394 -11.51 -37.76 -15.66
N PRO A 395 -12.81 -38.06 -15.49
CA PRO A 395 -13.55 -37.59 -14.31
C PRO A 395 -12.93 -38.08 -13.00
N GLN A 396 -12.41 -39.31 -12.97
CA GLN A 396 -11.69 -39.84 -11.81
C GLN A 396 -10.37 -39.08 -11.59
N PHE A 397 -9.58 -38.88 -12.65
CA PHE A 397 -8.32 -38.10 -12.56
C PHE A 397 -8.56 -36.68 -12.04
N LEU A 398 -9.59 -36.01 -12.55
CA LEU A 398 -9.97 -34.67 -12.11
C LEU A 398 -10.40 -34.67 -10.64
N ALA A 399 -11.16 -35.67 -10.20
CA ALA A 399 -11.54 -35.82 -8.79
C ALA A 399 -10.30 -35.99 -7.89
N GLU A 400 -9.35 -36.84 -8.28
CA GLU A 400 -8.08 -37.04 -7.56
C GLU A 400 -7.27 -35.74 -7.44
N PHE A 401 -7.19 -34.94 -8.52
CA PHE A 401 -6.54 -33.63 -8.50
C PHE A 401 -7.25 -32.65 -7.54
N LEU A 402 -8.59 -32.58 -7.61
CA LEU A 402 -9.37 -31.68 -6.75
C LEU A 402 -9.29 -32.08 -5.27
N ASP A 403 -9.23 -33.38 -4.97
CA ASP A 403 -9.02 -33.89 -3.61
C ASP A 403 -7.61 -33.54 -3.12
N GLN A 404 -6.59 -33.61 -3.98
CA GLN A 404 -5.24 -33.17 -3.63
C GLN A 404 -5.15 -31.66 -3.36
N VAL A 405 -5.85 -30.83 -4.15
CA VAL A 405 -5.97 -29.38 -3.88
C VAL A 405 -6.64 -29.13 -2.54
N ARG A 406 -7.72 -29.85 -2.22
CA ARG A 406 -8.41 -29.73 -0.93
C ARG A 406 -7.54 -30.14 0.24
N GLY A 407 -6.84 -31.28 0.12
CA GLY A 407 -5.90 -31.76 1.14
C GLY A 407 -4.76 -30.78 1.37
N ALA A 408 -4.12 -30.29 0.30
CA ALA A 408 -3.06 -29.28 0.42
C ALA A 408 -3.54 -27.99 1.12
N LEU A 409 -4.77 -27.56 0.84
CA LEU A 409 -5.36 -26.39 1.51
C LEU A 409 -5.57 -26.66 3.01
N GLN A 410 -6.23 -27.78 3.35
CA GLN A 410 -6.63 -28.13 4.72
C GLN A 410 -5.45 -28.50 5.62
N ASP A 411 -4.51 -29.28 5.10
CA ASP A 411 -3.46 -29.91 5.91
C ASP A 411 -2.17 -29.10 5.96
N HIS A 412 -1.98 -28.16 5.03
CA HIS A 412 -0.72 -27.40 4.92
C HIS A 412 -0.95 -25.89 4.86
N VAL A 413 -1.73 -25.38 3.91
CA VAL A 413 -1.84 -23.93 3.69
C VAL A 413 -2.55 -23.24 4.84
N LEU A 414 -3.71 -23.74 5.29
CA LEU A 414 -4.47 -23.13 6.38
C LEU A 414 -3.72 -23.16 7.74
N PRO A 415 -3.12 -24.29 8.16
CA PRO A 415 -2.30 -24.31 9.38
C PRO A 415 -1.10 -23.36 9.32
N ALA A 416 -0.43 -23.24 8.16
CA ALA A 416 0.67 -22.31 7.98
C ALA A 416 0.20 -20.84 8.07
N CYS A 417 -0.97 -20.52 7.49
CA CYS A 417 -1.57 -19.20 7.62
C CYS A 417 -1.88 -18.85 9.09
N ASP A 418 -2.46 -19.79 9.83
CA ASP A 418 -2.77 -19.62 11.25
C ASP A 418 -1.51 -19.39 12.09
N SER A 419 -0.47 -20.21 11.87
CA SER A 419 0.82 -20.04 12.54
C SER A 419 1.46 -18.68 12.21
N ARG A 420 1.41 -18.26 10.95
CA ARG A 420 1.92 -16.95 10.54
C ARG A 420 1.15 -15.79 11.16
N TRP A 421 -0.17 -15.89 11.24
CA TRP A 421 -0.98 -14.85 11.89
C TRP A 421 -0.64 -14.71 13.37
N HIS A 422 -0.55 -15.82 14.11
CA HIS A 422 -0.15 -15.81 15.51
C HIS A 422 1.26 -15.22 15.70
N HIS A 423 2.21 -15.55 14.82
CA HIS A 423 3.54 -14.94 14.85
C HIS A 423 3.48 -13.41 14.69
N LEU A 424 2.64 -12.89 13.78
CA LEU A 424 2.45 -11.45 13.60
C LEU A 424 1.84 -10.80 14.85
N CYS A 425 0.83 -11.43 15.48
CA CYS A 425 0.24 -10.96 16.73
C CYS A 425 1.29 -10.76 17.83
N ASP A 426 2.17 -11.73 18.00
CA ASP A 426 3.10 -11.80 19.14
C ASP A 426 4.36 -10.97 18.92
N HIS A 427 4.84 -10.89 17.68
CA HIS A 427 6.17 -10.36 17.38
C HIS A 427 6.16 -9.09 16.52
N ALA A 428 5.04 -8.78 15.85
CA ALA A 428 4.98 -7.72 14.86
C ALA A 428 3.97 -6.58 15.17
N PRO A 429 3.74 -6.16 16.43
CA PRO A 429 2.78 -5.08 16.71
C PRO A 429 3.21 -3.78 16.03
N SER A 430 2.30 -3.09 15.34
CA SER A 430 2.55 -1.82 14.64
C SER A 430 1.89 -0.60 15.31
N PRO A 431 2.51 0.02 16.33
CA PRO A 431 1.92 1.20 16.99
C PRO A 431 1.47 2.33 16.05
N PHE A 432 2.27 2.74 15.07
CA PHE A 432 1.91 3.83 14.15
C PHE A 432 0.87 3.41 13.12
N GLY A 433 1.03 2.27 12.46
CA GLY A 433 0.05 1.70 11.54
C GLY A 433 -1.31 1.53 12.23
N SER A 434 -1.30 1.04 13.46
CA SER A 434 -2.49 0.90 14.30
C SER A 434 -3.12 2.24 14.74
N LEU A 435 -2.39 3.36 14.76
CA LEU A 435 -3.01 4.70 14.95
C LEU A 435 -3.85 5.11 13.75
N LEU A 436 -3.45 4.66 12.57
CA LEU A 436 -4.09 4.97 11.30
C LEU A 436 -5.05 3.84 10.88
N MET A 437 -5.60 3.08 11.83
CA MET A 437 -6.58 2.05 11.58
C MET A 437 -7.72 2.15 12.57
N ASP A 438 -8.94 2.26 12.05
CA ASP A 438 -10.12 2.38 12.90
C ASP A 438 -10.28 1.13 13.76
N GLY A 439 -10.69 1.31 15.02
CA GLY A 439 -10.89 0.24 15.99
C GLY A 439 -9.63 -0.20 16.74
N CYS A 440 -8.44 0.22 16.28
CA CYS A 440 -7.17 -0.14 16.92
C CYS A 440 -6.85 0.83 18.07
N ALA A 441 -6.61 2.11 17.74
CA ALA A 441 -6.27 3.14 18.72
C ALA A 441 -7.37 3.37 19.77
N GLU A 442 -8.65 3.32 19.38
CA GLU A 442 -9.79 3.50 20.29
C GLU A 442 -9.81 2.46 21.39
N ARG A 443 -9.28 1.26 21.11
CA ARG A 443 -9.27 0.13 22.03
C ARG A 443 -7.91 -0.14 22.63
N LEU A 444 -6.87 0.61 22.25
CA LEU A 444 -5.46 0.29 22.55
C LEU A 444 -5.13 -1.17 22.22
N ARG A 445 -5.37 -1.56 20.96
CA ARG A 445 -4.96 -2.86 20.40
C ARG A 445 -4.25 -2.65 19.10
N PHE A 446 -3.24 -3.47 18.85
CA PHE A 446 -2.52 -3.47 17.58
C PHE A 446 -3.31 -4.21 16.51
N LEU A 447 -3.17 -3.72 15.29
CA LEU A 447 -3.79 -4.23 14.08
C LEU A 447 -3.62 -5.74 13.94
N GLU A 448 -2.39 -6.23 14.14
CA GLU A 448 -2.00 -7.63 13.98
C GLU A 448 -2.79 -8.55 14.90
N SER A 449 -3.23 -8.05 16.07
CA SER A 449 -4.06 -8.81 17.03
C SER A 449 -5.52 -8.99 16.59
N GLY A 450 -5.87 -8.65 15.34
CA GLY A 450 -7.22 -8.69 14.81
C GLY A 450 -8.10 -7.52 15.31
N ALA A 451 -7.49 -6.36 15.53
CA ALA A 451 -8.15 -5.22 16.15
C ALA A 451 -8.91 -4.31 15.17
N ALA A 452 -8.83 -4.55 13.87
CA ALA A 452 -9.68 -3.85 12.91
C ALA A 452 -11.12 -4.38 12.97
N PRO A 453 -12.15 -3.57 12.60
CA PRO A 453 -13.51 -4.05 12.41
C PRO A 453 -13.63 -5.24 11.45
N PHE A 454 -12.84 -5.24 10.37
CA PHE A 454 -12.76 -6.35 9.42
C PHE A 454 -11.36 -6.94 9.42
N ASN A 455 -11.25 -8.26 9.47
CA ASN A 455 -9.98 -8.97 9.39
C ASN A 455 -10.14 -10.09 8.37
N LEU A 456 -9.33 -10.04 7.30
CA LEU A 456 -9.36 -11.00 6.20
C LEU A 456 -8.03 -11.75 6.13
N GLY A 457 -8.00 -12.84 5.37
CA GLY A 457 -6.77 -13.58 5.07
C GLY A 457 -6.72 -13.95 3.58
N GLY A 458 -5.70 -13.46 2.87
CA GLY A 458 -5.50 -13.75 1.46
C GLY A 458 -4.65 -15.00 1.24
N ILE A 459 -5.16 -15.92 0.41
CA ILE A 459 -4.41 -17.09 -0.08
C ILE A 459 -4.26 -16.96 -1.59
N ASN A 460 -3.02 -16.83 -2.05
CA ASN A 460 -2.73 -16.67 -3.47
C ASN A 460 -2.62 -18.02 -4.18
N ILE A 461 -3.59 -18.30 -5.05
CA ILE A 461 -3.63 -19.52 -5.85
C ILE A 461 -3.05 -19.21 -7.24
N LEU A 462 -1.92 -19.83 -7.55
CA LEU A 462 -1.12 -19.54 -8.74
C LEU A 462 -1.23 -20.64 -9.79
N GLY A 463 -1.20 -20.24 -11.08
CA GLY A 463 -1.07 -21.15 -12.22
C GLY A 463 -2.38 -21.76 -12.74
N LEU A 464 -3.52 -21.12 -12.48
CA LEU A 464 -4.83 -21.61 -12.94
C LEU A 464 -4.88 -21.83 -14.45
N GLY A 465 -4.43 -20.86 -15.26
CA GLY A 465 -4.42 -20.99 -16.72
C GLY A 465 -3.61 -22.21 -17.19
N THR A 466 -2.39 -22.36 -16.67
CA THR A 466 -1.53 -23.52 -16.96
C THR A 466 -2.20 -24.84 -16.59
N VAL A 467 -2.88 -24.91 -15.44
CA VAL A 467 -3.58 -26.13 -15.03
C VAL A 467 -4.77 -26.42 -15.93
N VAL A 468 -5.55 -25.41 -16.33
CA VAL A 468 -6.68 -25.60 -17.25
C VAL A 468 -6.19 -26.17 -18.58
N ASP A 469 -5.17 -25.57 -19.19
CA ASP A 469 -4.60 -26.04 -20.46
C ASP A 469 -4.05 -27.47 -20.33
N SER A 470 -3.37 -27.76 -19.22
CA SER A 470 -2.81 -29.09 -18.95
C SER A 470 -3.91 -30.14 -18.75
N LEU A 471 -4.96 -29.82 -18.01
CA LEU A 471 -6.10 -30.71 -17.80
C LEU A 471 -6.84 -31.00 -19.11
N LEU A 472 -7.01 -30.00 -19.97
CA LEU A 472 -7.59 -30.17 -21.31
C LEU A 472 -6.72 -31.08 -22.19
N ALA A 473 -5.39 -30.88 -22.17
CA ALA A 473 -4.45 -31.73 -22.90
C ALA A 473 -4.49 -33.18 -22.39
N ILE A 474 -4.54 -33.40 -21.07
CA ILE A 474 -4.68 -34.72 -20.45
C ILE A 474 -6.02 -35.36 -20.84
N GLN A 475 -7.12 -34.62 -20.73
CA GLN A 475 -8.45 -35.10 -21.12
C GLN A 475 -8.47 -35.58 -22.57
N GLN A 476 -7.91 -34.80 -23.49
CA GLN A 476 -7.93 -35.10 -24.92
C GLN A 476 -6.95 -36.21 -25.31
N HIS A 477 -5.69 -36.14 -24.86
CA HIS A 477 -4.63 -36.99 -25.37
C HIS A 477 -4.42 -38.27 -24.57
N VAL A 478 -4.75 -38.26 -23.27
CA VAL A 478 -4.65 -39.44 -22.41
C VAL A 478 -5.96 -40.21 -22.37
N PHE A 479 -7.04 -39.55 -21.96
CA PHE A 479 -8.32 -40.21 -21.71
C PHE A 479 -9.29 -40.20 -22.91
N GLY A 480 -9.08 -39.32 -23.89
CA GLY A 480 -9.92 -39.19 -25.08
C GLY A 480 -9.42 -40.04 -26.26
N SER A 481 -8.38 -39.55 -26.93
CA SER A 481 -7.79 -40.21 -28.12
C SER A 481 -6.86 -41.38 -27.79
N GLY A 482 -6.35 -41.45 -26.55
CA GLY A 482 -5.35 -42.44 -26.15
C GLY A 482 -4.02 -42.32 -26.89
N ALA A 483 -3.70 -41.14 -27.44
CA ALA A 483 -2.44 -40.87 -28.14
C ALA A 483 -1.21 -41.01 -27.22
N LEU A 484 -1.41 -40.85 -25.91
CA LEU A 484 -0.43 -41.02 -24.86
C LEU A 484 -1.08 -41.77 -23.71
N SER A 485 -0.41 -42.77 -23.14
CA SER A 485 -0.81 -43.32 -21.84
C SER A 485 -0.41 -42.38 -20.70
N LEU A 486 -1.08 -42.49 -19.55
CA LEU A 486 -0.72 -41.71 -18.36
C LEU A 486 0.73 -42.01 -17.89
N LEU A 487 1.22 -43.24 -18.12
CA LEU A 487 2.60 -43.62 -17.85
C LEU A 487 3.60 -42.95 -18.80
N GLU A 488 3.27 -42.82 -20.09
CA GLU A 488 4.10 -42.11 -21.06
C GLU A 488 4.14 -40.61 -20.75
N LEU A 489 3.01 -40.01 -20.36
CA LEU A 489 2.98 -38.63 -19.91
C LEU A 489 3.89 -38.42 -18.67
N ARG A 490 3.84 -39.31 -17.68
CA ARG A 490 4.72 -39.24 -16.49
C ARG A 490 6.20 -39.24 -16.88
N LYS A 491 6.58 -40.11 -17.80
CA LYS A 491 7.98 -40.19 -18.26
C LYS A 491 8.38 -38.92 -19.00
N ALA A 492 7.53 -38.42 -19.89
CA ALA A 492 7.81 -37.21 -20.66
C ALA A 492 7.93 -35.94 -19.79
N LEU A 493 7.29 -35.88 -18.63
CA LEU A 493 7.43 -34.77 -17.68
C LEU A 493 8.65 -34.90 -16.75
N ALA A 494 9.26 -36.09 -16.67
CA ALA A 494 10.41 -36.37 -15.82
C ALA A 494 11.76 -36.24 -16.56
N ASP A 495 11.75 -36.37 -17.89
CA ASP A 495 12.87 -36.08 -18.80
C ASP A 495 13.05 -34.57 -19.01
#